data_AF-A0A0M2CTM0-F1
#
_entry.id   AF-A0A0M2CTM0-F1
#
_cell.length_a   1.000
_cell.length_b   1.000
_cell.length_c   1.000
_cell.angle_alpha   90.00
_cell.angle_beta   90.00
_cell.angle_gamma   90.00
#
_symmetry.space_group_name_H-M   'P 1'
#
loop_
_entity.id
_entity.type
_entity.pdbx_description
1 polymer ?
#
loop_
_entity_poly.entity_id
_entity_poly.type
_entity_poly.pdbx_seq_one_letter_code
_entity_poly.pdbx_strand_id
1 'polypeptide(L)'
;MRRWLDLAHRDLVRHSPVLNALNVFPVADADTGTNLATTVRAAAEAAAVLETGDVGELLSLAGQAALEEARGNSGTLVSVFLTAVGRSLEGSTRMSAESVRLALHAGHVRAWSVLTDPVDGTMLSVLEAAAAVPVPQGVEDGSNQQLKEFLAAVSTAARAAVLVTPDQLEILRETGTVDAGALGMLVVFDALARTVGGDDAGDENALDALIDAAAARAAGAGDAPHTVHGGVEVMCTVELTPLDAAELRHELSEVGTSVIMSAVTETGDGYRWRVHVHVPRPEDALTVIGARGKAVNLTVTSLSEADG
;
A
#
# COMPACT_ATOMS: atom_id res chain seq x y z
N MET A 1 -13.55 -11.77 -2.08
CA MET A 1 -12.98 -10.54 -1.49
C MET A 1 -12.87 -10.58 0.03
N ARG A 2 -13.93 -10.84 0.81
CA ARG A 2 -13.81 -10.96 2.29
C ARG A 2 -12.72 -11.94 2.74
N ARG A 3 -12.77 -13.17 2.21
CA ARG A 3 -11.73 -14.19 2.47
C ARG A 3 -10.33 -13.74 2.06
N TRP A 4 -10.22 -12.92 1.00
CA TRP A 4 -8.93 -12.41 0.55
C TRP A 4 -8.38 -11.39 1.53
N LEU A 5 -9.19 -10.40 1.93
CA LEU A 5 -8.75 -9.39 2.91
C LEU A 5 -8.38 -10.02 4.25
N ASP A 6 -9.15 -11.02 4.71
CA ASP A 6 -8.84 -11.78 5.91
C ASP A 6 -7.53 -12.58 5.79
N LEU A 7 -7.32 -13.30 4.67
CA LEU A 7 -6.08 -14.04 4.44
C LEU A 7 -4.87 -13.10 4.34
N ALA A 8 -5.00 -12.01 3.57
CA ALA A 8 -3.94 -11.01 3.43
C ALA A 8 -3.58 -10.39 4.79
N HIS A 9 -4.58 -10.08 5.63
CA HIS A 9 -4.33 -9.63 7.00
C HIS A 9 -3.53 -10.65 7.81
N ARG A 10 -3.96 -11.93 7.83
CA ARG A 10 -3.28 -12.99 8.59
C ARG A 10 -1.85 -13.20 8.14
N ASP A 11 -1.61 -13.19 6.84
CA ASP A 11 -0.27 -13.38 6.27
C ASP A 11 0.62 -12.16 6.55
N LEU A 12 0.09 -10.95 6.44
CA LEU A 12 0.81 -9.74 6.85
C LEU A 12 1.18 -9.77 8.34
N VAL A 13 0.28 -10.24 9.22
CA VAL A 13 0.60 -10.43 10.64
C VAL A 13 1.73 -11.46 10.81
N ARG A 14 1.64 -12.61 10.14
CA ARG A 14 2.66 -13.67 10.17
C ARG A 14 4.04 -13.14 9.77
N HIS A 15 4.09 -12.30 8.74
CA HIS A 15 5.35 -11.83 8.14
C HIS A 15 5.78 -10.44 8.63
N SER A 16 4.98 -9.77 9.48
CA SER A 16 5.28 -8.44 10.02
C SER A 16 6.69 -8.31 10.62
N PRO A 17 7.21 -9.28 11.41
CA PRO A 17 8.56 -9.16 11.96
C PRO A 17 9.64 -9.05 10.87
N VAL A 18 9.51 -9.80 9.77
CA VAL A 18 10.47 -9.76 8.65
C VAL A 18 10.32 -8.45 7.88
N LEU A 19 9.08 -8.04 7.58
CA LEU A 19 8.81 -6.76 6.91
C LEU A 19 9.34 -5.56 7.71
N ASN A 20 9.17 -5.58 9.03
CA ASN A 20 9.71 -4.57 9.93
C ASN A 20 11.25 -4.56 9.91
N ALA A 21 11.88 -5.74 9.91
CA ALA A 21 13.35 -5.85 9.86
C ALA A 21 13.96 -5.39 8.53
N LEU A 22 13.19 -5.42 7.43
CA LEU A 22 13.60 -4.93 6.11
C LEU A 22 13.37 -3.42 5.92
N ASN A 23 12.67 -2.77 6.84
CA ASN A 23 12.24 -1.39 6.70
C ASN A 23 13.43 -0.43 6.84
N VAL A 24 14.07 -0.12 5.72
CA VAL A 24 15.24 0.77 5.63
C VAL A 24 14.98 2.00 4.77
N PHE A 25 13.81 2.10 4.13
CA PHE A 25 13.43 3.19 3.24
C PHE A 25 11.93 3.54 3.35
N PRO A 26 11.54 4.82 3.27
CA PRO A 26 12.40 6.00 3.32
C PRO A 26 12.89 6.28 4.74
N VAL A 27 12.25 5.71 5.76
CA VAL A 27 12.61 5.85 7.18
C VAL A 27 12.77 4.46 7.78
N ALA A 28 13.85 4.26 8.54
CA ALA A 28 14.16 2.99 9.19
C ALA A 28 13.54 2.88 10.60
N ASP A 29 12.22 3.05 10.69
CA ASP A 29 11.45 3.04 11.94
C ASP A 29 10.88 1.65 12.30
N ALA A 30 11.22 0.62 11.52
CA ALA A 30 10.87 -0.78 11.76
C ALA A 30 9.37 -1.05 11.94
N ASP A 31 8.50 -0.33 11.23
CA ASP A 31 7.05 -0.45 11.39
C ASP A 31 6.28 -0.91 10.13
N THR A 32 6.92 -1.02 8.96
CA THR A 32 6.21 -1.27 7.67
C THR A 32 5.26 -2.46 7.71
N GLY A 33 5.67 -3.60 8.29
CA GLY A 33 4.82 -4.77 8.44
C GLY A 33 3.63 -4.51 9.37
N THR A 34 3.87 -3.82 10.48
CA THR A 34 2.83 -3.45 11.46
C THR A 34 1.81 -2.49 10.87
N ASN A 35 2.27 -1.50 10.10
CA ASN A 35 1.42 -0.53 9.41
C ASN A 35 0.54 -1.22 8.35
N LEU A 36 1.12 -2.11 7.54
CA LEU A 36 0.37 -2.91 6.57
C LEU A 36 -0.67 -3.83 7.24
N ALA A 37 -0.26 -4.59 8.26
CA ALA A 37 -1.15 -5.52 8.95
C ALA A 37 -2.33 -4.79 9.63
N THR A 38 -2.07 -3.65 10.27
CA THR A 38 -3.10 -2.82 10.93
C THR A 38 -4.07 -2.23 9.91
N THR A 39 -3.54 -1.74 8.79
CA THR A 39 -4.34 -1.15 7.71
C THR A 39 -5.25 -2.19 7.05
N VAL A 40 -4.70 -3.36 6.69
CA VAL A 40 -5.48 -4.43 6.04
C VAL A 40 -6.46 -5.07 7.03
N ARG A 41 -6.17 -5.06 8.34
CA ARG A 41 -7.15 -5.43 9.37
C ARG A 41 -8.40 -4.57 9.30
N ALA A 42 -8.25 -3.25 9.26
CA ALA A 42 -9.39 -2.32 9.18
C ALA A 42 -10.21 -2.56 7.89
N ALA A 43 -9.53 -2.83 6.77
CA ALA A 43 -10.18 -3.22 5.53
C ALA A 43 -11.00 -4.50 5.68
N ALA A 44 -10.41 -5.54 6.28
CA ALA A 44 -11.04 -6.84 6.49
C ALA A 44 -12.24 -6.76 7.44
N GLU A 45 -12.13 -6.01 8.54
CA GLU A 45 -13.20 -5.79 9.50
C GLU A 45 -14.39 -5.05 8.87
N ALA A 46 -14.14 -3.97 8.13
CA ALA A 46 -15.20 -3.24 7.41
C ALA A 46 -15.85 -4.11 6.33
N ALA A 47 -15.04 -4.86 5.57
CA ALA A 47 -15.54 -5.79 4.57
C ALA A 47 -16.31 -6.96 5.18
N ALA A 48 -16.09 -7.33 6.44
CA ALA A 48 -16.78 -8.45 7.09
C ALA A 48 -18.22 -8.11 7.47
N VAL A 49 -18.50 -6.86 7.84
CA VAL A 49 -19.81 -6.44 8.38
C VAL A 49 -20.76 -5.84 7.33
N LEU A 50 -20.25 -5.37 6.19
CA LEU A 50 -21.10 -4.87 5.10
C LEU A 50 -21.95 -6.00 4.52
N GLU A 51 -23.21 -5.82 4.15
CA GLU A 51 -23.98 -6.83 3.40
C GLU A 51 -24.21 -6.34 1.97
N THR A 52 -23.41 -6.82 1.03
CA THR A 52 -23.53 -6.47 -0.39
C THR A 52 -23.06 -7.61 -1.29
N GLY A 53 -23.67 -7.72 -2.47
CA GLY A 53 -23.21 -8.56 -3.58
C GLY A 53 -22.29 -7.83 -4.55
N ASP A 54 -22.11 -6.52 -4.39
CA ASP A 54 -21.24 -5.69 -5.22
C ASP A 54 -19.80 -5.75 -4.69
N VAL A 55 -18.90 -6.22 -5.56
CA VAL A 55 -17.48 -6.37 -5.24
C VAL A 55 -16.81 -5.00 -5.13
N GLY A 56 -17.18 -4.05 -5.98
CA GLY A 56 -16.63 -2.70 -5.97
C GLY A 56 -17.05 -1.93 -4.73
N GLU A 57 -18.34 -1.95 -4.39
CA GLU A 57 -18.85 -1.33 -3.16
C GLU A 57 -18.11 -1.87 -1.93
N LEU A 58 -17.95 -3.20 -1.84
CA LEU A 58 -17.26 -3.85 -0.74
C LEU A 58 -15.80 -3.40 -0.62
N LEU A 59 -15.06 -3.33 -1.73
CA LEU A 59 -13.66 -2.94 -1.73
C LEU A 59 -13.47 -1.44 -1.55
N SER A 60 -14.40 -0.60 -2.04
CA SER A 60 -14.40 0.83 -1.81
C SER A 60 -14.59 1.14 -0.32
N LEU A 61 -15.56 0.50 0.34
CA LEU A 61 -15.74 0.64 1.78
C LEU A 61 -14.52 0.13 2.56
N ALA A 62 -14.00 -1.05 2.19
CA ALA A 62 -12.81 -1.62 2.82
C ALA A 62 -11.59 -0.71 2.67
N GLY A 63 -11.36 -0.15 1.48
CA GLY A 63 -10.27 0.78 1.21
C GLY A 63 -10.42 2.12 1.95
N GLN A 64 -11.65 2.61 2.11
CA GLN A 64 -11.92 3.80 2.94
C GLN A 64 -11.61 3.57 4.41
N ALA A 65 -12.09 2.45 4.98
CA ALA A 65 -11.79 2.08 6.37
C ALA A 65 -10.29 1.88 6.59
N ALA A 66 -9.61 1.24 5.63
CA ALA A 66 -8.17 1.11 5.62
C ALA A 66 -7.48 2.48 5.64
N LEU A 67 -7.94 3.43 4.82
CA LEU A 67 -7.33 4.76 4.70
C LEU A 67 -7.52 5.62 5.95
N GLU A 68 -8.64 5.45 6.66
CA GLU A 68 -8.90 6.13 7.93
C GLU A 68 -7.98 5.63 9.05
N GLU A 69 -7.69 4.33 9.08
CA GLU A 69 -6.78 3.70 10.04
C GLU A 69 -5.32 3.64 9.58
N ALA A 70 -5.04 4.05 8.35
CA ALA A 70 -3.72 3.98 7.75
C ALA A 70 -2.71 4.80 8.57
N ARG A 71 -1.56 4.17 8.77
CA ARG A 71 -0.33 4.73 9.33
C ARG A 71 0.82 4.49 8.37
N GLY A 72 1.78 5.40 8.33
CA GLY A 72 2.90 5.26 7.41
C GLY A 72 2.52 5.40 5.95
N ASN A 73 3.56 5.46 5.10
CA ASN A 73 3.40 5.48 3.65
C ASN A 73 2.80 4.16 3.14
N SER A 74 3.25 3.03 3.69
CA SER A 74 2.86 1.68 3.25
C SER A 74 1.36 1.41 3.48
N GLY A 75 0.85 1.74 4.67
CA GLY A 75 -0.58 1.65 4.98
C GLY A 75 -1.42 2.58 4.10
N THR A 76 -0.97 3.82 3.94
CA THR A 76 -1.67 4.81 3.10
C THR A 76 -1.77 4.34 1.64
N LEU A 77 -0.67 3.87 1.05
CA LEU A 77 -0.63 3.40 -0.35
C LEU A 77 -1.50 2.16 -0.58
N VAL A 78 -1.47 1.16 0.31
CA VAL A 78 -2.35 -0.01 0.20
C VAL A 78 -3.82 0.40 0.27
N SER A 79 -4.18 1.33 1.14
CA SER A 79 -5.55 1.83 1.26
C SER A 79 -6.02 2.57 0.02
N VAL A 80 -5.15 3.40 -0.54
CA VAL A 80 -5.37 4.11 -1.80
C VAL A 80 -5.56 3.13 -2.97
N PHE A 81 -4.71 2.10 -3.03
CA PHE A 81 -4.83 1.02 -4.01
C PHE A 81 -6.18 0.29 -3.90
N LEU A 82 -6.56 -0.16 -2.70
CA LEU A 82 -7.84 -0.85 -2.46
C LEU A 82 -9.04 0.01 -2.86
N THR A 83 -9.00 1.31 -2.53
CA THR A 83 -10.07 2.25 -2.88
C THR A 83 -10.22 2.39 -4.40
N ALA A 84 -9.11 2.49 -5.14
CA ALA A 84 -9.13 2.59 -6.60
C ALA A 84 -9.58 1.30 -7.28
N VAL A 85 -9.14 0.13 -6.78
CA VAL A 85 -9.63 -1.18 -7.23
C VAL A 85 -11.13 -1.28 -7.02
N GLY A 86 -11.64 -0.89 -5.84
CA GLY A 86 -13.07 -0.93 -5.54
C GLY A 86 -13.88 -0.06 -6.49
N ARG A 87 -13.47 1.20 -6.70
CA ARG A 87 -14.13 2.11 -7.65
C ARG A 87 -14.13 1.57 -9.08
N SER A 88 -13.04 0.92 -9.50
CA SER A 88 -12.98 0.32 -10.84
C SER A 88 -13.91 -0.89 -11.00
N LEU A 89 -14.37 -1.50 -9.91
CA LEU A 89 -15.22 -2.69 -9.89
C LEU A 89 -16.66 -2.37 -9.44
N GLU A 90 -17.01 -1.10 -9.28
CA GLU A 90 -18.34 -0.67 -8.84
C GLU A 90 -19.44 -1.20 -9.77
N GLY A 91 -20.55 -1.68 -9.20
CA GLY A 91 -21.64 -2.34 -9.92
C GLY A 91 -21.36 -3.81 -10.28
N SER A 92 -20.18 -4.34 -9.99
CA SER A 92 -19.79 -5.70 -10.41
C SER A 92 -20.08 -6.74 -9.33
N THR A 93 -20.91 -7.73 -9.66
CA THR A 93 -21.17 -8.88 -8.75
C THR A 93 -20.21 -10.06 -8.97
N ARG A 94 -19.40 -10.01 -10.03
CA ARG A 94 -18.39 -11.02 -10.39
C ARG A 94 -17.20 -10.35 -11.06
N MET A 95 -16.04 -10.98 -10.95
CA MET A 95 -14.80 -10.50 -11.58
C MET A 95 -14.42 -11.42 -12.74
N SER A 96 -13.83 -10.82 -13.78
CA SER A 96 -13.13 -11.49 -14.88
C SER A 96 -11.65 -11.10 -14.86
N ALA A 97 -10.79 -11.82 -15.57
CA ALA A 97 -9.39 -11.42 -15.71
C ALA A 97 -9.25 -9.98 -16.21
N GLU A 98 -10.06 -9.59 -17.21
CA GLU A 98 -10.02 -8.23 -17.78
C GLU A 98 -10.48 -7.16 -16.78
N SER A 99 -11.57 -7.39 -16.03
CA SER A 99 -12.01 -6.42 -15.02
C SER A 99 -10.98 -6.25 -13.90
N VAL A 100 -10.31 -7.34 -13.49
CA VAL A 100 -9.24 -7.27 -12.49
C VAL A 100 -8.02 -6.56 -13.06
N ARG A 101 -7.62 -6.83 -14.31
CA ARG A 101 -6.51 -6.11 -14.97
C ARG A 101 -6.75 -4.60 -15.00
N LEU A 102 -7.95 -4.17 -15.37
CA LEU A 102 -8.33 -2.75 -15.36
C LEU A 102 -8.29 -2.17 -13.93
N ALA A 103 -8.78 -2.92 -12.94
CA ALA A 103 -8.75 -2.47 -11.54
C ALA A 103 -7.32 -2.37 -10.98
N LEU A 104 -6.44 -3.32 -11.31
CA LEU A 104 -5.01 -3.26 -10.94
C LEU A 104 -4.33 -2.05 -11.59
N HIS A 105 -4.63 -1.79 -12.87
CA HIS A 105 -4.12 -0.61 -13.56
C HIS A 105 -4.61 0.70 -12.91
N ALA A 106 -5.91 0.79 -12.56
CA ALA A 106 -6.45 1.93 -11.84
C ALA A 106 -5.79 2.12 -10.46
N GLY A 107 -5.57 1.02 -9.73
CA GLY A 107 -4.86 1.01 -8.44
C GLY A 107 -3.42 1.51 -8.56
N HIS A 108 -2.68 1.02 -9.55
CA HIS A 108 -1.32 1.47 -9.86
C HIS A 108 -1.27 2.98 -10.17
N VAL A 109 -2.08 3.45 -11.13
CA VAL A 109 -2.13 4.88 -11.50
C VAL A 109 -2.47 5.74 -10.29
N ARG A 110 -3.42 5.29 -9.46
CA ARG A 110 -3.81 6.03 -8.27
C ARG A 110 -2.67 6.11 -7.25
N ALA A 111 -2.00 4.99 -6.96
CA ALA A 111 -0.91 4.94 -6.00
C ALA A 111 0.25 5.88 -6.38
N TRP A 112 0.57 5.97 -7.68
CA TRP A 112 1.53 6.95 -8.19
C TRP A 112 1.05 8.39 -8.02
N SER A 113 -0.22 8.68 -8.34
CA SER A 113 -0.75 10.06 -8.37
C SER A 113 -0.91 10.76 -7.01
N VAL A 114 -0.88 10.01 -5.91
CA VAL A 114 -1.07 10.56 -4.56
C VAL A 114 0.24 11.00 -3.90
N LEU A 115 1.38 10.58 -4.45
CA LEU A 115 2.73 10.93 -4.01
C LEU A 115 3.20 12.20 -4.73
N THR A 116 3.94 13.06 -4.02
CA THR A 116 4.70 14.15 -4.68
C THR A 116 5.90 13.59 -5.44
N ASP A 117 6.69 12.74 -4.79
CA ASP A 117 7.93 12.16 -5.34
C ASP A 117 7.85 10.63 -5.31
N PRO A 118 7.23 10.00 -6.31
CA PRO A 118 7.18 8.55 -6.42
C PRO A 118 8.55 7.98 -6.77
N VAL A 119 8.87 6.81 -6.21
CA VAL A 119 10.20 6.21 -6.26
C VAL A 119 10.10 4.75 -6.70
N ASP A 120 10.84 4.38 -7.74
CA ASP A 120 11.01 2.99 -8.18
C ASP A 120 11.71 2.14 -7.11
N GLY A 121 11.63 0.82 -7.20
CA GLY A 121 12.20 -0.08 -6.17
C GLY A 121 11.40 -0.10 -4.87
N THR A 122 10.21 0.50 -4.85
CA THR A 122 9.27 0.45 -3.72
C THR A 122 8.06 -0.43 -4.06
N MET A 123 7.05 -0.42 -3.18
CA MET A 123 5.71 -0.93 -3.46
C MET A 123 5.17 -0.55 -4.85
N LEU A 124 5.52 0.64 -5.36
CA LEU A 124 5.07 1.10 -6.68
C LEU A 124 5.51 0.18 -7.82
N SER A 125 6.72 -0.36 -7.77
CA SER A 125 7.23 -1.28 -8.81
C SER A 125 6.47 -2.61 -8.83
N VAL A 126 5.98 -3.06 -7.67
CA VAL A 126 5.11 -4.26 -7.59
C VAL A 126 3.72 -3.98 -8.15
N LEU A 127 3.16 -2.80 -7.87
CA LEU A 127 1.87 -2.38 -8.44
C LEU A 127 1.96 -2.22 -9.96
N GLU A 128 3.05 -1.64 -10.48
CA GLU A 128 3.29 -1.50 -11.90
C GLU A 128 3.40 -2.86 -12.60
N ALA A 129 4.21 -3.76 -12.06
CA ALA A 129 4.38 -5.10 -12.60
C ALA A 129 3.06 -5.88 -12.62
N ALA A 130 2.26 -5.79 -11.55
CA ALA A 130 0.94 -6.41 -11.49
C ALA A 130 -0.04 -5.83 -12.52
N ALA A 131 -0.04 -4.50 -12.70
CA ALA A 131 -0.89 -3.82 -13.67
C ALA A 131 -0.50 -4.09 -15.14
N ALA A 132 0.76 -4.43 -15.40
CA ALA A 132 1.29 -4.72 -16.72
C ALA A 132 1.01 -6.15 -17.21
N VAL A 133 0.51 -7.05 -16.35
CA VAL A 133 0.22 -8.44 -16.72
C VAL A 133 -0.90 -8.49 -17.78
N PRO A 134 -0.70 -9.17 -18.93
CA PRO A 134 -1.75 -9.33 -19.93
C PRO A 134 -2.76 -10.42 -19.52
N VAL A 135 -4.00 -10.30 -20.00
CA VAL A 135 -5.00 -11.36 -19.85
C VAL A 135 -4.57 -12.62 -20.63
N PRO A 136 -4.54 -13.81 -20.01
CA PRO A 136 -4.21 -15.07 -20.68
C PRO A 136 -5.10 -15.34 -21.90
N GLN A 137 -4.47 -15.73 -23.00
CA GLN A 137 -5.12 -16.10 -24.25
C GLN A 137 -5.21 -17.63 -24.36
N GLY A 138 -6.17 -18.14 -25.14
CA GLY A 138 -6.32 -19.59 -25.35
C GLY A 138 -7.14 -20.32 -24.27
N VAL A 139 -7.71 -19.58 -23.33
CA VAL A 139 -8.73 -20.03 -22.36
C VAL A 139 -10.02 -19.25 -22.64
N GLU A 140 -11.17 -19.81 -22.29
CA GLU A 140 -12.47 -19.15 -22.49
C GLU A 140 -12.53 -17.78 -21.78
N ASP A 141 -12.88 -16.74 -22.54
CA ASP A 141 -12.94 -15.38 -22.05
C ASP A 141 -13.96 -15.20 -20.93
N GLY A 142 -13.52 -14.56 -19.84
CA GLY A 142 -14.36 -14.31 -18.67
C GLY A 142 -14.61 -15.55 -17.80
N SER A 143 -13.98 -16.68 -18.12
CA SER A 143 -14.07 -17.89 -17.30
C SER A 143 -13.29 -17.77 -15.98
N ASN A 144 -13.67 -18.59 -15.00
CA ASN A 144 -12.94 -18.70 -13.74
C ASN A 144 -11.50 -19.18 -13.97
N GLN A 145 -11.27 -20.04 -14.98
CA GLN A 145 -9.94 -20.55 -15.27
C GLN A 145 -9.00 -19.43 -15.76
N GLN A 146 -9.48 -18.57 -16.68
CA GLN A 146 -8.71 -17.42 -17.15
C GLN A 146 -8.38 -16.46 -16.01
N LEU A 147 -9.31 -16.22 -15.08
CA LEU A 147 -9.06 -15.39 -13.90
C LEU A 147 -7.99 -16.01 -12.97
N LYS A 148 -8.02 -17.32 -12.75
CA LYS A 148 -7.02 -18.01 -11.93
C LYS A 148 -5.62 -17.92 -12.54
N GLU A 149 -5.50 -18.19 -13.84
CA GLU A 149 -4.24 -18.08 -14.57
C GLU A 149 -3.70 -16.64 -14.57
N PHE A 150 -4.58 -15.66 -14.73
CA PHE A 150 -4.22 -14.25 -14.65
C PHE A 150 -3.66 -13.88 -13.28
N LEU A 151 -4.32 -14.29 -12.19
CA LEU A 151 -3.86 -13.98 -10.83
C LEU A 151 -2.55 -14.69 -10.46
N ALA A 152 -2.34 -15.92 -10.93
CA ALA A 152 -1.06 -16.61 -10.79
C ALA A 152 0.08 -15.87 -11.53
N ALA A 153 -0.20 -15.35 -12.73
CA ALA A 153 0.74 -14.50 -13.47
C ALA A 153 1.01 -13.17 -12.75
N VAL A 154 -0.01 -12.55 -12.13
CA VAL A 154 0.15 -11.35 -11.29
C VAL A 154 1.05 -11.63 -10.08
N SER A 155 0.83 -12.71 -9.32
CA SER A 155 1.70 -13.07 -8.19
C SER A 155 3.16 -13.32 -8.64
N THR A 156 3.34 -13.96 -9.79
CA THR A 156 4.67 -14.20 -10.38
C THR A 156 5.37 -12.90 -10.79
N ALA A 157 4.65 -11.98 -11.45
CA ALA A 157 5.18 -10.68 -11.84
C ALA A 157 5.52 -9.80 -10.63
N ALA A 158 4.65 -9.77 -9.62
CA ALA A 158 4.89 -9.09 -8.36
C ALA A 158 6.13 -9.62 -7.66
N ARG A 159 6.32 -10.95 -7.61
CA ARG A 159 7.51 -11.58 -7.01
C ARG A 159 8.79 -11.20 -7.76
N ALA A 160 8.75 -11.21 -9.09
CA ALA A 160 9.88 -10.77 -9.90
C ALA A 160 10.22 -9.29 -9.65
N ALA A 161 9.21 -8.42 -9.49
CA ALA A 161 9.43 -7.01 -9.17
C ALA A 161 10.08 -6.83 -7.79
N VAL A 162 9.64 -7.56 -6.75
CA VAL A 162 10.28 -7.53 -5.42
C VAL A 162 11.77 -7.88 -5.52
N LEU A 163 12.12 -8.93 -6.26
CA LEU A 163 13.51 -9.38 -6.42
C LEU A 163 14.42 -8.36 -7.12
N VAL A 164 13.85 -7.46 -7.93
CA VAL A 164 14.59 -6.43 -8.68
C VAL A 164 14.67 -5.09 -7.92
N THR A 165 13.91 -4.92 -6.82
CA THR A 165 13.99 -3.70 -5.99
C THR A 165 15.42 -3.29 -5.57
N PRO A 166 16.37 -4.21 -5.27
CA PRO A 166 17.75 -3.82 -4.95
C PRO A 166 18.49 -3.19 -6.14
N ASP A 167 18.11 -3.49 -7.37
CA ASP A 167 18.73 -2.89 -8.56
C ASP A 167 18.19 -1.47 -8.84
N GLN A 168 17.05 -1.12 -8.23
CA GLN A 168 16.33 0.14 -8.45
C GLN A 168 16.61 1.18 -7.37
N LEU A 169 16.94 0.76 -6.15
CA LEU A 169 17.27 1.65 -5.04
C LEU A 169 18.63 1.37 -4.43
N GLU A 170 19.45 2.42 -4.35
CA GLU A 170 20.81 2.34 -3.83
C GLU A 170 20.88 1.80 -2.40
N ILE A 171 20.00 2.26 -1.49
CA ILE A 171 19.98 1.77 -0.11
C ILE A 171 19.68 0.27 -0.02
N LEU A 172 18.82 -0.24 -0.90
CA LEU A 172 18.49 -1.67 -0.99
C LEU A 172 19.65 -2.47 -1.58
N ARG A 173 20.37 -1.91 -2.56
CA ARG A 173 21.60 -2.48 -3.12
C ARG A 173 22.69 -2.62 -2.07
N GLU A 174 22.89 -1.59 -1.24
CA GLU A 174 23.93 -1.53 -0.21
C GLU A 174 23.66 -2.51 0.94
N THR A 175 22.42 -2.58 1.41
CA THR A 175 21.97 -3.54 2.42
C THR A 175 21.83 -4.95 1.85
N GLY A 176 21.69 -5.06 0.52
CA GLY A 176 21.43 -6.29 -0.20
C GLY A 176 20.06 -6.90 0.12
N THR A 177 19.13 -6.09 0.64
CA THR A 177 17.76 -6.49 0.99
C THR A 177 16.77 -6.01 -0.06
N VAL A 178 15.60 -6.65 -0.12
CA VAL A 178 14.45 -6.17 -0.92
C VAL A 178 13.66 -5.12 -0.15
N ASP A 179 12.84 -4.34 -0.86
CA ASP A 179 11.93 -3.37 -0.23
C ASP A 179 10.85 -4.05 0.62
N ALA A 180 10.65 -3.53 1.83
CA ALA A 180 9.64 -4.03 2.76
C ALA A 180 8.21 -3.78 2.25
N GLY A 181 7.94 -2.62 1.67
CA GLY A 181 6.62 -2.28 1.12
C GLY A 181 6.25 -3.14 -0.09
N ALA A 182 7.21 -3.37 -0.99
CA ALA A 182 7.09 -4.26 -2.15
C ALA A 182 6.81 -5.69 -1.73
N LEU A 183 7.59 -6.24 -0.78
CA LEU A 183 7.36 -7.60 -0.27
C LEU A 183 6.00 -7.70 0.43
N GLY A 184 5.61 -6.69 1.20
CA GLY A 184 4.28 -6.63 1.82
C GLY A 184 3.13 -6.62 0.79
N MET A 185 3.27 -5.89 -0.31
CA MET A 185 2.26 -5.89 -1.38
C MET A 185 2.22 -7.22 -2.16
N LEU A 186 3.37 -7.89 -2.31
CA LEU A 186 3.40 -9.26 -2.84
C LEU A 186 2.59 -10.21 -1.95
N VAL A 187 2.71 -10.13 -0.62
CA VAL A 187 1.89 -10.93 0.32
C VAL A 187 0.39 -10.70 0.06
N VAL A 188 -0.02 -9.45 -0.18
CA VAL A 188 -1.42 -9.10 -0.49
C VAL A 188 -1.89 -9.72 -1.83
N PHE A 189 -1.06 -9.67 -2.87
CA PHE A 189 -1.39 -10.26 -4.18
C PHE A 189 -1.40 -11.78 -4.17
N ASP A 190 -0.46 -12.40 -3.46
CA ASP A 190 -0.39 -13.85 -3.34
C ASP A 190 -1.62 -14.41 -2.58
N ALA A 191 -2.06 -13.73 -1.51
CA ALA A 191 -3.31 -14.04 -0.84
C ALA A 191 -4.54 -13.94 -1.77
N LEU A 192 -4.55 -13.00 -2.74
CA LEU A 192 -5.62 -12.90 -3.74
C LEU A 192 -5.62 -14.12 -4.66
N ALA A 193 -4.45 -14.48 -5.17
CA ALA A 193 -4.28 -15.63 -6.05
C ALA A 193 -4.73 -16.93 -5.35
N ARG A 194 -4.28 -17.18 -4.12
CA ARG A 194 -4.71 -18.34 -3.30
C ARG A 194 -6.21 -18.34 -3.01
N THR A 195 -6.79 -17.19 -2.71
CA THR A 195 -8.23 -17.09 -2.41
C THR A 195 -9.10 -17.45 -3.62
N VAL A 196 -8.67 -17.07 -4.84
CA VAL A 196 -9.46 -17.28 -6.07
C VAL A 196 -9.16 -18.64 -6.70
N GLY A 197 -7.90 -19.05 -6.74
CA GLY A 197 -7.50 -20.28 -7.40
C GLY A 197 -7.43 -21.51 -6.51
N GLY A 198 -7.43 -21.34 -5.18
CA GLY A 198 -7.13 -22.40 -4.22
C GLY A 198 -5.62 -22.55 -4.01
N ASP A 199 -5.24 -23.59 -3.27
CA ASP A 199 -3.83 -23.85 -2.90
C ASP A 199 -2.91 -24.02 -4.12
N ASP A 200 -3.45 -24.36 -5.30
CA ASP A 200 -2.69 -24.57 -6.53
C ASP A 200 -2.35 -23.28 -7.31
N ALA A 201 -2.91 -22.12 -6.93
CA ALA A 201 -2.77 -20.88 -7.70
C ALA A 201 -1.86 -19.82 -7.06
N GLY A 202 -1.59 -19.95 -5.76
CA GLY A 202 -0.47 -19.25 -5.13
C GLY A 202 0.75 -20.13 -5.11
N ASP A 203 1.93 -19.51 -5.05
CA ASP A 203 3.17 -20.24 -4.81
C ASP A 203 3.63 -19.93 -3.38
N GLU A 204 2.86 -20.43 -2.41
CA GLU A 204 3.12 -20.20 -0.98
C GLU A 204 4.54 -20.64 -0.60
N ASN A 205 5.04 -21.72 -1.21
CA ASN A 205 6.41 -22.17 -1.02
C ASN A 205 7.44 -21.16 -1.56
N ALA A 206 7.21 -20.56 -2.74
CA ALA A 206 8.10 -19.52 -3.24
C ALA A 206 8.02 -18.22 -2.44
N LEU A 207 6.84 -17.85 -1.94
CA LEU A 207 6.68 -16.69 -1.05
C LEU A 207 7.41 -16.93 0.28
N ASP A 208 7.19 -18.06 0.93
CA ASP A 208 7.86 -18.42 2.19
C ASP A 208 9.38 -18.49 1.99
N ALA A 209 9.87 -19.09 0.90
CA ALA A 209 11.30 -19.13 0.58
C ALA A 209 11.90 -17.73 0.37
N LEU A 210 11.18 -16.82 -0.28
CA LEU A 210 11.60 -15.43 -0.45
C LEU A 210 11.65 -14.71 0.89
N ILE A 211 10.65 -14.90 1.75
CA ILE A 211 10.58 -14.31 3.08
C ILE A 211 11.72 -14.82 3.96
N ASP A 212 12.00 -16.12 3.95
CA ASP A 212 13.11 -16.72 4.69
C ASP A 212 14.46 -16.18 4.21
N ALA A 213 14.65 -16.05 2.89
CA ALA A 213 15.84 -15.45 2.32
C ALA A 213 15.98 -13.96 2.74
N ALA A 214 14.89 -13.21 2.71
CA ALA A 214 14.89 -11.81 3.12
C ALA A 214 15.17 -11.66 4.63
N ALA A 215 14.60 -12.53 5.47
CA ALA A 215 14.85 -12.56 6.91
C ALA A 215 16.33 -12.88 7.22
N ALA A 216 16.91 -13.87 6.54
CA ALA A 216 18.33 -14.19 6.68
C ALA A 216 19.22 -13.01 6.25
N ARG A 217 18.82 -12.27 5.22
CA ARG A 217 19.55 -11.12 4.72
C ARG A 217 19.48 -9.92 5.66
N ALA A 218 18.29 -9.62 6.20
CA ALA A 218 18.09 -8.59 7.22
C ALA A 218 18.92 -8.87 8.47
N ALA A 219 18.94 -10.12 8.95
CA ALA A 219 19.76 -10.53 10.09
C ALA A 219 21.27 -10.40 9.84
N GLY A 220 21.71 -10.53 8.58
CA GLY A 220 23.11 -10.41 8.18
C GLY A 220 23.55 -9.01 7.75
N ALA A 221 22.63 -8.06 7.59
CA ALA A 221 22.92 -6.72 7.05
C ALA A 221 23.73 -5.82 8.01
N GLY A 222 23.85 -6.19 9.29
CA GLY A 222 24.52 -5.36 10.32
C GLY A 222 23.86 -3.98 10.49
N ASP A 223 24.47 -3.10 11.28
CA ASP A 223 24.12 -1.67 11.27
C ASP A 223 24.59 -1.06 9.94
N ALA A 224 23.84 -1.31 8.86
CA ALA A 224 23.94 -0.49 7.66
C ALA A 224 23.76 0.97 8.09
N PRO A 225 24.42 1.95 7.44
CA PRO A 225 24.33 3.34 7.85
C PRO A 225 22.87 3.79 7.79
N HIS A 226 22.20 3.79 8.94
CA HIS A 226 20.87 4.35 9.09
C HIS A 226 21.00 5.83 8.83
N THR A 227 20.37 6.30 7.75
CA THR A 227 20.19 7.73 7.59
C THR A 227 19.24 8.14 8.70
N VAL A 228 19.76 8.80 9.75
CA VAL A 228 18.94 9.27 10.86
C VAL A 228 18.02 10.35 10.33
N HIS A 229 16.77 9.99 10.06
CA HIS A 229 15.74 10.94 9.67
C HIS A 229 15.14 11.55 10.92
N GLY A 230 15.82 12.57 11.45
CA GLY A 230 15.25 13.42 12.50
C GLY A 230 13.97 14.10 11.99
N GLY A 231 12.94 14.16 12.85
CA GLY A 231 11.67 14.81 12.54
C GLY A 231 10.48 14.02 13.02
N VAL A 232 9.31 14.38 12.51
CA VAL A 232 8.03 13.74 12.84
C VAL A 232 7.23 13.43 11.58
N GLU A 233 6.45 12.37 11.67
CA GLU A 233 5.33 12.08 10.79
C GLU A 233 4.13 12.87 11.30
N VAL A 234 3.50 13.64 10.42
CA VAL A 234 2.21 14.26 10.68
C VAL A 234 1.17 13.62 9.78
N MET A 235 0.18 12.98 10.40
CA MET A 235 -0.99 12.45 9.71
C MET A 235 -2.25 13.10 10.22
N CYS A 236 -3.12 13.56 9.32
CA CYS A 236 -4.43 14.08 9.71
C CYS A 236 -5.47 13.89 8.62
N THR A 237 -6.70 14.29 8.91
CA THR A 237 -7.75 14.48 7.92
C THR A 237 -8.17 15.94 7.90
N VAL A 238 -8.39 16.49 6.71
CA VAL A 238 -8.85 17.88 6.53
C VAL A 238 -9.91 17.95 5.43
N GLU A 239 -10.96 18.74 5.63
CA GLU A 239 -11.97 19.01 4.60
C GLU A 239 -11.50 20.16 3.71
N LEU A 240 -11.37 19.91 2.40
CA LEU A 240 -10.86 20.88 1.43
C LEU A 240 -11.54 20.72 0.08
N THR A 241 -11.64 21.83 -0.67
CA THR A 241 -11.93 21.77 -2.10
C THR A 241 -10.76 21.14 -2.86
N PRO A 242 -10.96 20.62 -4.09
CA PRO A 242 -9.86 20.10 -4.90
C PRO A 242 -8.74 21.11 -5.17
N LEU A 243 -9.07 22.40 -5.29
CA LEU A 243 -8.08 23.46 -5.49
C LEU A 243 -7.24 23.66 -4.23
N ASP A 244 -7.88 23.81 -3.07
CA ASP A 244 -7.17 23.98 -1.79
C ASP A 244 -6.30 22.77 -1.46
N ALA A 245 -6.73 21.56 -1.82
CA ALA A 245 -5.94 20.34 -1.64
C ALA A 245 -4.72 20.30 -2.55
N ALA A 246 -4.82 20.80 -3.79
CA ALA A 246 -3.68 20.88 -4.70
C ALA A 246 -2.64 21.90 -4.21
N GLU A 247 -3.09 23.05 -3.74
CA GLU A 247 -2.20 24.06 -3.16
C GLU A 247 -1.58 23.61 -1.83
N LEU A 248 -2.36 22.98 -0.95
CA LEU A 248 -1.84 22.38 0.30
C LEU A 248 -0.73 21.37 0.01
N ARG A 249 -0.92 20.50 -0.99
CA ARG A 249 0.10 19.53 -1.39
C ARG A 249 1.40 20.20 -1.79
N HIS A 250 1.30 21.28 -2.57
CA HIS A 250 2.48 22.03 -3.00
C HIS A 250 3.22 22.63 -1.80
N GLU A 251 2.51 23.34 -0.91
CA GLU A 251 3.10 23.96 0.28
C GLU A 251 3.71 22.93 1.24
N LEU A 252 3.05 21.78 1.46
CA LEU A 252 3.60 20.68 2.26
C LEU A 252 4.89 20.12 1.65
N SER A 253 5.01 20.13 0.32
CA SER A 253 6.21 19.67 -0.38
C SER A 253 7.37 20.66 -0.28
N GLU A 254 7.11 21.92 0.10
CA GLU A 254 8.16 22.91 0.38
C GLU A 254 8.73 22.79 1.80
N VAL A 255 7.92 22.29 2.76
CA VAL A 255 8.29 22.20 4.19
C VAL A 255 8.63 20.79 4.66
N GLY A 256 8.37 19.77 3.84
CA GLY A 256 8.52 18.37 4.23
C GLY A 256 8.80 17.44 3.06
N THR A 257 8.88 16.15 3.38
CA THR A 257 9.11 15.06 2.43
C THR A 257 8.03 13.99 2.60
N SER A 258 8.02 12.99 1.71
CA SER A 258 7.05 11.87 1.75
C SER A 258 5.59 12.34 1.84
N VAL A 259 5.25 13.40 1.11
CA VAL A 259 3.89 13.94 1.09
C VAL A 259 2.96 12.98 0.37
N ILE A 260 1.92 12.51 1.06
CA ILE A 260 0.80 11.78 0.46
C ILE A 260 -0.50 12.52 0.76
N MET A 261 -1.29 12.77 -0.28
CA MET A 261 -2.64 13.32 -0.14
C MET A 261 -3.65 12.55 -0.99
N SER A 262 -4.69 12.03 -0.34
CA SER A 262 -5.77 11.30 -1.01
C SER A 262 -7.14 11.70 -0.48
N ALA A 263 -8.06 11.99 -1.40
CA ALA A 263 -9.48 12.18 -1.11
C ALA A 263 -10.11 10.86 -0.64
N VAL A 264 -10.84 10.92 0.48
CA VAL A 264 -11.48 9.79 1.16
C VAL A 264 -12.97 9.74 0.81
N THR A 265 -13.70 10.80 1.17
CA THR A 265 -15.15 10.92 1.04
C THR A 265 -15.53 12.32 0.58
N GLU A 266 -16.57 12.41 -0.23
CA GLU A 266 -17.13 13.69 -0.68
C GLU A 266 -17.90 14.36 0.46
N THR A 267 -17.73 15.68 0.61
CA THR A 267 -18.34 16.47 1.68
C THR A 267 -18.71 17.85 1.16
N GLY A 268 -20.00 18.18 1.15
CA GLY A 268 -20.47 19.50 0.71
C GLY A 268 -19.99 19.83 -0.71
N ASP A 269 -19.15 20.86 -0.84
CA ASP A 269 -18.52 21.33 -2.06
C ASP A 269 -17.06 20.84 -2.24
N GLY A 270 -16.58 19.95 -1.38
CA GLY A 270 -15.23 19.42 -1.39
C GLY A 270 -15.13 17.95 -0.98
N TYR A 271 -14.00 17.57 -0.39
CA TYR A 271 -13.73 16.21 0.07
C TYR A 271 -13.01 16.24 1.42
N ARG A 272 -13.15 15.16 2.18
CA ARG A 272 -12.20 14.82 3.24
C ARG A 272 -10.92 14.29 2.61
N TRP A 273 -9.79 14.90 2.92
CA TRP A 273 -8.47 14.50 2.46
C TRP A 273 -7.66 13.90 3.61
N ARG A 274 -7.14 12.70 3.40
CA ARG A 274 -6.09 12.14 4.25
C ARG A 274 -4.77 12.76 3.84
N VAL A 275 -4.03 13.28 4.81
CA VAL A 275 -2.73 13.94 4.64
C VAL A 275 -1.69 13.16 5.44
N HIS A 276 -0.56 12.91 4.81
CA HIS A 276 0.66 12.38 5.40
C HIS A 276 1.81 13.28 4.96
N VAL A 277 2.67 13.68 5.89
CA VAL A 277 3.92 14.38 5.58
C VAL A 277 4.98 14.10 6.64
N HIS A 278 6.23 13.98 6.23
CA HIS A 278 7.38 13.99 7.13
C HIS A 278 7.93 15.41 7.20
N VAL A 279 8.02 15.96 8.41
CA VAL A 279 8.55 17.32 8.63
C VAL A 279 9.58 17.33 9.76
N PRO A 280 10.55 18.26 9.75
CA PRO A 280 11.50 18.40 10.86
C PRO A 280 10.82 18.67 12.20
N ARG A 281 9.72 19.45 12.20
CA ARG A 281 8.94 19.75 13.40
C ARG A 281 7.45 19.74 13.08
N PRO A 282 6.57 19.29 14.00
CA PRO A 282 5.14 19.20 13.74
C PRO A 282 4.52 20.53 13.30
N GLU A 283 5.01 21.63 13.85
CA GLU A 283 4.50 22.99 13.63
C GLU A 283 4.64 23.43 12.17
N ASP A 284 5.67 22.93 11.47
CA ASP A 284 5.94 23.26 10.07
C ASP A 284 4.79 22.75 9.18
N ALA A 285 4.26 21.55 9.43
CA ALA A 285 3.08 21.02 8.74
C ALA A 285 1.76 21.62 9.27
N LEU A 286 1.62 21.73 10.60
CA LEU A 286 0.36 22.18 11.22
C LEU A 286 0.01 23.63 10.88
N THR A 287 1.01 24.48 10.68
CA THR A 287 0.81 25.87 10.25
C THR A 287 0.19 25.93 8.85
N VAL A 288 0.76 25.16 7.91
CA VAL A 288 0.29 25.11 6.52
C VAL A 288 -1.11 24.50 6.43
N ILE A 289 -1.36 23.39 7.14
CA ILE A 289 -2.67 22.73 7.16
C ILE A 289 -3.72 23.66 7.78
N GLY A 290 -3.40 24.28 8.93
CA GLY A 290 -4.30 25.14 9.67
C GLY A 290 -4.71 26.42 8.94
N ALA A 291 -3.90 26.88 7.98
CA ALA A 291 -4.23 28.02 7.12
C ALA A 291 -5.37 27.72 6.13
N ARG A 292 -5.64 26.45 5.83
CA ARG A 292 -6.60 26.01 4.81
C ARG A 292 -7.82 25.30 5.38
N GLY A 293 -7.64 24.55 6.47
CA GLY A 293 -8.73 23.82 7.09
C GLY A 293 -8.40 23.30 8.48
N LYS A 294 -9.43 22.83 9.18
CA LYS A 294 -9.27 22.25 10.51
C LYS A 294 -8.80 20.79 10.37
N ALA A 295 -7.60 20.50 10.87
CA ALA A 295 -7.12 19.14 11.02
C ALA A 295 -7.95 18.38 12.08
N VAL A 296 -8.41 17.18 11.73
CA VAL A 296 -9.03 16.20 12.63
C VAL A 296 -8.29 14.86 12.53
N ASN A 297 -8.45 13.99 13.53
CA ASN A 297 -7.71 12.72 13.63
C ASN A 297 -6.20 12.92 13.42
N LEU A 298 -5.67 13.97 14.07
CA LEU A 298 -4.26 14.34 14.01
C LEU A 298 -3.45 13.34 14.85
N THR A 299 -2.47 12.72 14.21
CA THR A 299 -1.43 11.92 14.84
C THR A 299 -0.09 12.56 14.48
N VAL A 300 0.78 12.65 15.48
CA VAL A 300 2.17 13.07 15.32
C VAL A 300 3.06 11.98 15.90
N THR A 301 3.90 11.39 15.07
CA THR A 301 4.78 10.27 15.45
C THR A 301 6.23 10.69 15.24
N SER A 302 7.14 10.35 16.15
CA SER A 302 8.58 10.60 15.94
C SER A 302 9.12 9.67 14.85
N LEU A 303 9.89 10.20 13.90
CA LEU A 303 10.55 9.41 12.85
C LEU A 303 11.92 8.86 13.28
N SER A 304 12.45 9.35 14.42
CA SER A 304 13.55 8.71 15.14
C SER A 304 13.82 9.40 16.50
N GLU A 305 13.46 8.72 17.59
CA GLU A 305 14.25 8.64 18.82
C GLU A 305 14.20 7.17 19.26
N ALA A 306 15.27 6.42 19.04
CA ALA A 306 15.55 5.30 19.92
C ALA A 306 15.99 5.95 21.24
N ASP A 307 15.12 5.93 22.25
CA ASP A 307 15.54 6.29 23.61
C ASP A 307 16.81 5.48 23.94
N GLY A 308 17.90 6.20 24.16
CA GLY A 308 19.23 5.64 24.43
C GLY A 308 19.35 4.92 25.76
#